data_AF-A0AAU9S3P4-F1
#
_entry.id   AF-A0AAU9S3P4-F1
#
_cell.length_a   1.000
_cell.length_b   1.000
_cell.length_c   1.000
_cell.angle_alpha   90.00
_cell.angle_beta   90.00
_cell.angle_gamma   90.00
#
_symmetry.space_group_name_H-M   'P 1'
#
loop_
_entity.id
_entity.type
_entity.pdbx_description
1 polymer ?
#
loop_
_entity_poly.entity_id
_entity_poly.type
_entity_poly.pdbx_seq_one_letter_code
_entity_poly.pdbx_strand_id
1 'polypeptide(L)'
;MPSISTPVAVAACVAMALFYVLILYAPTVILRLPSASSFSDFMIRRFICAAISTIASLIFTAFLLPVKSWEASLVLGVFGIRTDHLWQGMLYPLLLTSLIYAGSLVSNMLLLLESWRENGGGGSSLDYIKSFVQTAPAWAPLTEELVFRACMIPLLLCAGFRIYSAIFLCPILFSLAHLNHFREMYIRHNRSYIKALLVVGLQLGYTVVFGSYASFLFIRTGHLTAPLLAHIFCNYMGLPLLYARGKDTEVNGVLV
;
A
#
# COMPACT_ATOMS: atom_id res chain seq x y z
N MET A 1 -15.02 -11.23 26.56
CA MET A 1 -15.77 -11.71 25.39
C MET A 1 -15.45 -10.81 24.21
N PRO A 2 -15.37 -11.32 22.97
CA PRO A 2 -15.16 -10.47 21.80
C PRO A 2 -16.29 -9.43 21.74
N SER A 3 -15.91 -8.18 21.53
CA SER A 3 -16.83 -7.04 21.53
C SER A 3 -17.65 -6.94 20.24
N ILE A 4 -17.20 -7.61 19.19
CA ILE A 4 -17.80 -7.65 17.86
C ILE A 4 -17.88 -9.13 17.45
N SER A 5 -18.93 -9.53 16.74
CA SER A 5 -19.03 -10.89 16.22
C SER A 5 -18.08 -11.09 15.03
N THR A 6 -17.50 -12.29 14.92
CA THR A 6 -16.60 -12.67 13.84
C THR A 6 -17.18 -12.41 12.43
N PRO A 7 -18.45 -12.74 12.12
CA PRO A 7 -19.02 -12.48 10.81
C PRO A 7 -19.14 -10.98 10.49
N VAL A 8 -19.48 -10.15 11.49
CA VAL A 8 -19.60 -8.69 11.31
C VAL A 8 -18.25 -8.08 10.99
N ALA A 9 -17.18 -8.48 11.70
CA ALA A 9 -15.84 -7.96 11.43
C ALA A 9 -15.33 -8.35 10.03
N VAL A 10 -15.53 -9.61 9.62
CA VAL A 10 -15.14 -10.05 8.26
C VAL A 10 -15.96 -9.33 7.20
N ALA A 11 -17.28 -9.22 7.38
CA ALA A 11 -18.15 -8.50 6.45
C ALA A 11 -17.76 -7.02 6.34
N ALA A 12 -17.43 -6.37 7.46
CA ALA A 12 -16.93 -5.00 7.48
C ALA A 12 -15.61 -4.84 6.71
N CYS A 13 -14.65 -5.76 6.91
CA CYS A 13 -13.38 -5.74 6.17
C CYS A 13 -13.59 -5.92 4.66
N VAL A 14 -14.43 -6.88 4.26
CA VAL A 14 -14.78 -7.09 2.84
C VAL A 14 -15.49 -5.87 2.26
N ALA A 15 -16.45 -5.29 2.99
CA ALA A 15 -17.18 -4.11 2.55
C ALA A 15 -16.25 -2.91 2.36
N MET A 16 -15.31 -2.67 3.28
CA MET A 16 -14.32 -1.60 3.15
C MET A 16 -13.38 -1.82 1.96
N ALA A 17 -12.91 -3.06 1.74
CA ALA A 17 -12.07 -3.39 0.58
C ALA A 17 -12.80 -3.13 -0.74
N LEU A 18 -14.05 -3.59 -0.86
CA LEU A 18 -14.87 -3.36 -2.04
C LEU A 18 -15.19 -1.88 -2.24
N PHE A 19 -15.54 -1.16 -1.18
CA PHE A 19 -15.85 0.27 -1.25
C PHE A 19 -14.62 1.08 -1.70
N TYR A 20 -13.44 0.78 -1.16
CA TYR A 20 -12.18 1.42 -1.56
C TYR A 20 -11.91 1.24 -3.06
N VAL A 21 -12.12 0.04 -3.59
CA VAL A 21 -11.99 -0.22 -5.02
C VAL A 21 -13.04 0.53 -5.83
N LEU A 22 -14.31 0.39 -5.47
CA LEU A 22 -15.43 0.88 -6.27
C LEU A 22 -15.41 2.40 -6.37
N ILE A 23 -15.03 3.10 -5.29
CA ILE A 23 -14.98 4.56 -5.31
C ILE A 23 -13.92 5.11 -6.26
N LEU A 24 -12.82 4.37 -6.51
CA LEU A 24 -11.78 4.77 -7.45
C LEU A 24 -12.30 4.83 -8.89
N TYR A 25 -13.35 4.06 -9.19
CA TYR A 25 -14.05 4.09 -10.48
C TYR A 25 -15.23 5.06 -10.52
N ALA A 26 -15.62 5.65 -9.38
CA ALA A 26 -16.73 6.58 -9.30
C ALA A 26 -16.61 7.77 -10.27
N PRO A 27 -15.42 8.41 -10.46
CA PRO A 27 -15.28 9.50 -11.43
C PRO A 27 -15.65 9.11 -12.86
N THR A 28 -15.28 7.90 -13.27
CA THR A 28 -15.46 7.41 -14.64
C THR A 28 -16.84 6.78 -14.86
N VAL A 29 -17.30 5.97 -13.91
CA VAL A 29 -18.49 5.11 -14.06
C VAL A 29 -19.74 5.78 -13.49
N ILE A 30 -19.62 6.45 -12.33
CA ILE A 30 -20.77 7.00 -11.59
C ILE A 30 -20.98 8.47 -11.98
N LEU A 31 -19.93 9.28 -11.93
CA LEU A 31 -19.99 10.72 -12.23
C LEU A 31 -19.91 11.03 -13.73
N ARG A 32 -19.65 10.01 -14.57
CA ARG A 32 -19.49 10.12 -16.04
C ARG A 32 -18.63 11.32 -16.46
N LEU A 33 -17.57 11.60 -15.71
CA LEU A 33 -16.69 12.72 -16.02
C LEU A 33 -15.97 12.45 -17.34
N PRO A 34 -15.74 13.50 -18.17
CA PRO A 34 -14.92 13.35 -19.37
C PRO A 34 -13.55 12.78 -19.01
N SER A 35 -13.00 11.97 -19.94
CA SER A 35 -11.66 11.40 -19.80
C SER A 35 -10.68 12.49 -19.41
N ALA A 36 -9.86 12.24 -18.39
CA ALA A 36 -8.93 13.22 -17.89
C ALA A 36 -8.04 13.75 -19.03
N SER A 37 -7.89 15.08 -19.09
CA SER A 37 -7.04 15.78 -20.07
C SER A 37 -5.55 15.49 -19.89
N SER A 38 -5.14 15.12 -18.68
CA SER A 38 -3.77 14.79 -18.33
C SER A 38 -3.70 13.62 -17.35
N PHE A 39 -2.53 12.95 -17.29
CA PHE A 39 -2.26 11.90 -16.30
C PHE A 39 -2.36 12.43 -14.85
N SER A 40 -1.93 13.66 -14.60
CA SER A 40 -2.03 14.30 -13.29
C SER A 40 -3.48 14.50 -12.84
N ASP A 41 -4.37 14.93 -13.75
CA ASP A 41 -5.80 15.10 -13.44
C ASP A 41 -6.47 13.75 -13.13
N PHE A 42 -6.07 12.69 -13.83
CA PHE A 42 -6.55 11.33 -13.56
C PHE A 42 -6.14 10.87 -12.16
N MET A 43 -4.87 11.08 -11.77
CA MET A 43 -4.35 10.72 -10.47
C MET A 43 -5.01 11.52 -9.34
N ILE A 44 -5.18 12.83 -9.50
CA ILE A 44 -5.84 13.70 -8.51
C ILE A 44 -7.28 13.23 -8.22
N ARG A 45 -8.06 12.92 -9.26
CA ARG A 45 -9.43 12.41 -9.09
C ARG A 45 -9.46 11.12 -8.28
N ARG A 46 -8.55 10.18 -8.57
CA ARG A 46 -8.42 8.92 -7.83
C ARG A 46 -7.99 9.15 -6.38
N PHE A 47 -7.07 10.08 -6.13
CA PHE A 47 -6.64 10.42 -4.77
C PHE A 47 -7.77 11.01 -3.93
N ILE A 48 -8.58 11.90 -4.50
CA ILE A 48 -9.75 12.46 -3.79
C ILE A 48 -10.74 11.33 -3.43
N CYS A 49 -11.03 10.42 -4.36
CA CYS A 49 -11.88 9.26 -4.10
C CYS A 49 -11.30 8.33 -3.01
N ALA A 50 -9.99 8.04 -3.07
CA ALA A 50 -9.29 7.25 -2.06
C ALA A 50 -9.37 7.90 -0.68
N ALA A 51 -9.18 9.22 -0.59
CA ALA A 51 -9.29 9.98 0.65
C ALA A 51 -10.70 9.92 1.23
N ILE A 52 -11.74 10.10 0.39
CA ILE A 52 -13.14 9.98 0.81
C ILE A 52 -13.43 8.57 1.36
N SER A 53 -13.02 7.51 0.66
CA SER A 53 -13.20 6.16 1.17
C SER A 53 -12.43 5.91 2.46
N THR A 54 -11.24 6.48 2.59
CA THR A 54 -10.42 6.32 3.80
C THR A 54 -11.11 6.97 5.00
N ILE A 55 -11.58 8.20 4.86
CA ILE A 55 -12.32 8.91 5.91
C ILE A 55 -13.59 8.14 6.29
N ALA A 56 -14.36 7.67 5.31
CA ALA A 56 -15.56 6.87 5.56
C ALA A 56 -15.24 5.57 6.29
N SER A 57 -14.18 4.85 5.90
CA SER A 57 -13.72 3.62 6.55
C SER A 57 -13.25 3.85 7.99
N LEU A 58 -12.55 4.96 8.26
CA LEU A 58 -12.11 5.33 9.61
C LEU A 58 -13.31 5.62 10.51
N ILE A 59 -14.26 6.42 10.04
CA ILE A 59 -15.50 6.74 10.77
C ILE A 59 -16.30 5.46 11.05
N PHE A 60 -16.52 4.64 10.01
CA PHE A 60 -17.25 3.38 10.13
C PHE A 60 -16.60 2.42 11.12
N THR A 61 -15.26 2.32 11.09
CA THR A 61 -14.51 1.48 12.02
C THR A 61 -14.58 2.00 13.45
N ALA A 62 -14.49 3.32 13.65
CA ALA A 62 -14.62 3.94 14.97
C ALA A 62 -15.99 3.64 15.61
N PHE A 63 -17.07 3.59 14.82
CA PHE A 63 -18.40 3.21 15.30
C PHE A 63 -18.54 1.73 15.65
N LEU A 64 -17.84 0.84 14.93
CA LEU A 64 -17.88 -0.59 15.19
C LEU A 64 -17.02 -1.01 16.38
N LEU A 65 -15.91 -0.30 16.61
CA LEU A 65 -15.03 -0.58 17.73
C LEU A 65 -15.70 -0.20 19.06
N PRO A 66 -15.56 -1.03 20.11
CA PRO A 66 -16.15 -0.78 21.43
C PRO A 66 -15.33 0.27 22.21
N VAL A 67 -15.12 1.46 21.65
CA VAL A 67 -14.30 2.47 22.31
C VAL A 67 -15.09 3.05 23.49
N LYS A 68 -14.61 2.78 24.71
CA LYS A 68 -15.30 3.14 25.96
C LYS A 68 -15.36 4.65 26.19
N SER A 69 -14.43 5.40 25.59
CA SER A 69 -14.37 6.86 25.60
C SER A 69 -14.04 7.37 24.20
N TRP A 70 -14.77 8.38 23.73
CA TRP A 70 -14.55 9.03 22.43
C TRP A 70 -13.38 10.02 22.47
N GLU A 71 -12.38 9.76 23.32
CA GLU A 71 -11.18 10.59 23.37
C GLU A 71 -10.37 10.36 22.10
N ALA A 72 -10.06 11.45 21.40
CA ALA A 72 -9.38 11.39 20.11
C ALA A 72 -8.02 10.66 20.20
N SER A 73 -7.28 10.81 21.29
CA SER A 73 -6.00 10.13 21.53
C SER A 73 -6.14 8.61 21.57
N LEU A 74 -7.20 8.08 22.19
CA LEU A 74 -7.45 6.65 22.28
C LEU A 74 -7.91 6.08 20.93
N VAL A 75 -8.80 6.79 20.24
CA VAL A 75 -9.27 6.39 18.90
C VAL A 75 -8.11 6.39 17.90
N LEU A 76 -7.32 7.47 17.85
CA LEU A 76 -6.12 7.57 17.02
C LEU A 76 -5.08 6.51 17.39
N GLY A 77 -4.95 6.20 18.68
CA GLY A 77 -4.08 5.14 19.17
C GLY A 77 -4.44 3.76 18.61
N VAL A 78 -5.73 3.44 18.47
CA VAL A 78 -6.19 2.18 17.88
C VAL A 78 -5.87 2.11 16.39
N PHE A 79 -5.96 3.24 15.68
CA PHE A 79 -5.52 3.35 14.29
C PHE A 79 -3.98 3.37 14.13
N GLY A 80 -3.23 3.28 15.22
CA GLY A 80 -1.76 3.31 15.22
C GLY A 80 -1.17 4.70 14.96
N ILE A 81 -1.97 5.75 15.11
CA ILE A 81 -1.54 7.16 15.06
C ILE A 81 -1.16 7.55 16.49
N ARG A 82 0.11 7.31 16.84
CA ARG A 82 0.67 7.55 18.17
C ARG A 82 2.00 8.28 18.06
N THR A 83 2.28 9.17 19.02
CA THR A 83 3.53 9.93 19.10
C THR A 83 4.60 9.29 19.99
N ASP A 84 4.22 8.30 20.80
CA ASP A 84 5.16 7.58 21.67
C ASP A 84 6.10 6.70 20.84
N HIS A 85 7.38 6.57 21.20
CA HIS A 85 8.32 5.63 20.57
C HIS A 85 8.46 5.72 19.03
N LEU A 86 8.11 6.85 18.41
CA LEU A 86 8.14 7.06 16.96
C LEU A 86 9.48 6.67 16.32
N TRP A 87 10.61 6.98 16.96
CA TRP A 87 11.94 6.63 16.44
C TRP A 87 12.13 5.11 16.28
N GLN A 88 11.67 4.32 17.26
CA GLN A 88 11.72 2.85 17.19
C GLN A 88 10.76 2.32 16.11
N GLY A 89 9.58 2.93 16.01
CA GLY A 89 8.59 2.66 14.95
C GLY A 89 9.04 3.04 13.54
N MET A 90 10.11 3.84 13.39
CA MET A 90 10.69 4.19 12.09
C MET A 90 11.95 3.37 11.79
N LEU A 91 12.86 3.24 12.75
CA LEU A 91 14.18 2.65 12.52
C LEU A 91 14.12 1.13 12.27
N TYR A 92 13.38 0.37 13.08
CA TYR A 92 13.32 -1.09 12.92
C TYR A 92 12.64 -1.52 11.61
N PRO A 93 11.50 -0.93 11.21
CA PRO A 93 10.87 -1.25 9.93
C PRO A 93 11.73 -0.86 8.74
N LEU A 94 12.41 0.29 8.78
CA LEU A 94 13.32 0.71 7.71
C LEU A 94 14.50 -0.25 7.56
N LEU A 95 15.15 -0.63 8.65
CA LEU A 95 16.23 -1.63 8.64
C LEU A 95 15.75 -2.97 8.10
N LEU A 96 14.62 -3.47 8.61
CA LEU A 96 14.08 -4.76 8.20
C LEU A 96 13.62 -4.75 6.73
N THR A 97 13.02 -3.65 6.27
CA THR A 97 12.66 -3.49 4.86
C THR A 97 13.93 -3.40 4.01
N SER A 98 14.94 -2.63 4.42
CA SER A 98 16.20 -2.54 3.69
C SER A 98 16.92 -3.88 3.53
N LEU A 99 16.80 -4.78 4.52
CA LEU A 99 17.33 -6.15 4.43
C LEU A 99 16.57 -6.99 3.41
N ILE A 100 15.24 -6.89 3.38
CA ILE A 100 14.40 -7.61 2.40
C ILE A 100 14.75 -7.19 0.96
N TYR A 101 15.06 -5.90 0.76
CA TYR A 101 15.42 -5.35 -0.55
C TYR A 101 16.93 -5.13 -0.73
N ALA A 102 17.78 -5.80 0.06
CA ALA A 102 19.22 -5.59 0.00
C ALA A 102 19.79 -5.80 -1.41
N GLY A 103 19.24 -6.76 -2.17
CA GLY A 103 19.62 -6.99 -3.56
C GLY A 103 19.33 -5.80 -4.49
N SER A 104 18.12 -5.24 -4.42
CA SER A 104 17.75 -4.05 -5.22
C SER A 104 18.54 -2.81 -4.79
N LEU A 105 18.80 -2.66 -3.48
CA LEU A 105 19.64 -1.59 -2.95
C LEU A 105 21.07 -1.65 -3.48
N VAL A 106 21.69 -2.83 -3.46
CA VAL A 106 23.06 -3.01 -3.99
C VAL A 106 23.10 -2.69 -5.48
N SER A 107 22.12 -3.16 -6.26
CA SER A 107 22.03 -2.83 -7.69
C SER A 107 21.93 -1.32 -7.94
N ASN A 108 21.08 -0.61 -7.18
CA ASN A 108 20.93 0.84 -7.30
C ASN A 108 22.19 1.60 -6.87
N MET A 109 22.89 1.11 -5.84
CA MET A 109 24.17 1.68 -5.39
C MET A 109 25.28 1.47 -6.42
N LEU A 110 25.32 0.31 -7.09
CA LEU A 110 26.27 0.06 -8.18
C LEU A 110 26.02 0.97 -9.37
N LEU A 111 24.75 1.14 -9.79
CA LEU A 111 24.37 2.08 -10.85
C LEU A 111 24.71 3.53 -10.50
N LEU A 112 24.49 3.92 -9.24
CA LEU A 112 24.87 5.25 -8.73
C LEU A 112 26.39 5.43 -8.78
N LEU A 113 27.16 4.42 -8.38
CA LEU A 113 28.61 4.44 -8.41
C LEU A 113 29.16 4.54 -9.84
N GLU A 114 28.58 3.80 -10.79
CA GLU A 114 28.88 3.88 -12.21
C GLU A 114 28.59 5.30 -12.75
N SER A 115 27.40 5.83 -12.46
CA SER A 115 27.00 7.18 -12.87
C SER A 115 27.89 8.27 -12.26
N TRP A 116 28.28 8.12 -10.98
CA TRP A 116 29.18 9.04 -10.30
C TRP A 116 30.59 9.02 -10.90
N ARG A 117 31.07 7.83 -11.28
CA ARG A 117 32.36 7.64 -11.97
C ARG A 117 32.36 8.28 -13.36
N GLU A 118 31.26 8.17 -14.09
CA GLU A 118 31.10 8.76 -15.44
C GLU A 118 30.93 10.28 -15.42
N ASN A 119 30.22 10.82 -14.41
CA ASN A 119 29.91 12.25 -14.31
C ASN A 119 30.92 13.08 -13.50
N GLY A 120 32.10 12.53 -13.18
CA GLY A 120 33.17 13.26 -12.50
C GLY A 120 32.77 13.85 -11.13
N GLY A 121 31.79 13.25 -10.45
CA GLY A 121 31.30 13.70 -9.15
C GLY A 121 30.22 14.79 -9.15
N GLY A 122 29.71 15.20 -10.32
CA GLY A 122 28.65 16.24 -10.43
C GLY A 122 27.21 15.74 -10.27
N GLY A 123 26.95 14.44 -10.45
CA GLY A 123 25.63 13.82 -10.23
C GLY A 123 25.37 13.62 -8.75
N SER A 124 24.75 14.63 -8.13
CA SER A 124 24.63 14.72 -6.68
C SER A 124 23.64 13.69 -6.13
N SER A 125 23.96 13.06 -4.99
CA SER A 125 23.03 12.23 -4.20
C SER A 125 21.65 12.89 -3.97
N LEU A 126 21.57 14.22 -4.12
CA LEU A 126 20.33 14.99 -4.09
C LEU A 126 19.37 14.62 -5.22
N ASP A 127 19.84 14.24 -6.42
CA ASP A 127 18.97 13.84 -7.53
C ASP A 127 18.29 12.49 -7.25
N TYR A 128 18.97 11.58 -6.55
CA TYR A 128 18.39 10.33 -6.06
C TYR A 128 17.40 10.54 -4.92
N ILE A 129 17.71 11.43 -3.96
CA ILE A 129 16.76 11.80 -2.90
C ILE A 129 15.54 12.49 -3.52
N LYS A 130 15.76 13.35 -4.52
CA LYS A 130 14.69 14.04 -5.25
C LYS A 130 13.86 13.06 -6.07
N SER A 131 14.46 12.06 -6.71
CA SER A 131 13.71 11.02 -7.42
C SER A 131 12.90 10.15 -6.45
N PHE A 132 13.46 9.78 -5.29
CA PHE A 132 12.75 9.06 -4.22
C PHE A 132 11.56 9.85 -3.67
N VAL A 133 11.70 11.16 -3.49
CA VAL A 133 10.61 12.05 -3.05
C VAL A 133 9.58 12.27 -4.17
N GLN A 134 9.98 12.18 -5.44
CA GLN A 134 9.10 12.35 -6.60
C GLN A 134 8.35 11.07 -7.01
N THR A 135 8.86 9.88 -6.66
CA THR A 135 8.14 8.62 -6.84
C THR A 135 6.90 8.57 -5.96
N ALA A 136 5.75 8.61 -6.62
CA ALA A 136 4.39 8.47 -6.11
C ALA A 136 4.10 9.22 -4.78
N PRO A 137 3.26 10.27 -4.79
CA PRO A 137 2.92 10.99 -3.56
C PRO A 137 2.54 10.02 -2.43
N ALA A 138 3.18 10.17 -1.26
CA ALA A 138 3.01 9.31 -0.08
C ALA A 138 1.53 9.17 0.36
N TRP A 139 0.65 10.02 -0.17
CA TRP A 139 -0.79 9.97 -0.05
C TRP A 139 -1.43 8.65 -0.51
N ALA A 140 -0.94 8.01 -1.59
CA ALA A 140 -1.53 6.73 -2.06
C ALA A 140 -1.26 5.57 -1.08
N PRO A 141 0.02 5.30 -0.72
CA PRO A 141 0.32 4.30 0.30
C PRO A 141 -0.36 4.61 1.64
N LEU A 142 -0.49 5.89 2.00
CA LEU A 142 -1.14 6.31 3.24
C LEU A 142 -2.61 5.90 3.31
N THR A 143 -3.40 6.17 2.26
CA THR A 143 -4.83 5.80 2.25
C THR A 143 -5.00 4.29 2.33
N GLU A 144 -4.12 3.53 1.67
CA GLU A 144 -4.15 2.07 1.71
C GLU A 144 -3.79 1.51 3.08
N GLU A 145 -2.72 1.99 3.70
CA GLU A 145 -2.36 1.54 5.05
C GLU A 145 -3.43 1.90 6.09
N LEU A 146 -4.06 3.06 5.97
CA LEU A 146 -5.18 3.44 6.84
C LEU A 146 -6.35 2.46 6.71
N VAL A 147 -6.79 2.16 5.48
CA VAL A 147 -7.95 1.29 5.27
C VAL A 147 -7.63 -0.17 5.59
N PHE A 148 -6.55 -0.71 5.05
CA PHE A 148 -6.28 -2.15 5.11
C PHE A 148 -5.57 -2.59 6.40
N ARG A 149 -4.85 -1.68 7.08
CA ARG A 149 -4.13 -2.01 8.33
C ARG A 149 -4.81 -1.33 9.50
N ALA A 150 -4.89 -0.01 9.50
CA ALA A 150 -5.40 0.72 10.65
C ALA A 150 -6.88 0.42 10.94
N CYS A 151 -7.72 0.20 9.91
CA CYS A 151 -9.12 -0.17 10.13
C CYS A 151 -9.34 -1.68 10.31
N MET A 152 -8.86 -2.49 9.36
CA MET A 152 -9.21 -3.93 9.34
C MET A 152 -8.55 -4.73 10.47
N ILE A 153 -7.28 -4.46 10.81
CA ILE A 153 -6.56 -5.25 11.81
C ILE A 153 -7.21 -5.10 13.20
N PRO A 154 -7.47 -3.88 13.73
CA PRO A 154 -8.16 -3.75 15.01
C PRO A 154 -9.53 -4.41 15.05
N LEU A 155 -10.34 -4.31 13.98
CA LEU A 155 -11.64 -4.98 13.92
C LEU A 155 -11.53 -6.50 14.04
N LEU A 156 -10.60 -7.12 13.31
CA LEU A 156 -10.37 -8.57 13.39
C LEU A 156 -9.89 -8.99 14.78
N LEU A 157 -8.96 -8.24 15.38
CA LEU A 157 -8.47 -8.54 16.72
C LEU A 157 -9.59 -8.38 17.78
N CYS A 158 -10.42 -7.34 17.70
CA CYS A 158 -11.58 -7.14 18.59
C CYS A 158 -12.65 -8.23 18.43
N ALA A 159 -12.77 -8.83 17.24
CA ALA A 159 -13.66 -9.95 16.97
C ALA A 159 -13.10 -11.31 17.45
N GLY A 160 -11.92 -11.32 18.08
CA GLY A 160 -11.31 -12.52 18.67
C GLY A 160 -10.46 -13.34 17.70
N PHE A 161 -10.09 -12.80 16.53
CA PHE A 161 -9.16 -13.49 15.65
C PHE A 161 -7.77 -13.61 16.29
N ARG A 162 -7.07 -14.72 16.00
CA ARG A 162 -5.66 -14.86 16.33
C ARG A 162 -4.84 -13.86 15.51
N ILE A 163 -3.74 -13.38 16.08
CA ILE A 163 -2.82 -12.43 15.42
C ILE A 163 -2.40 -12.93 14.04
N TYR A 164 -2.00 -14.21 13.92
CA TYR A 164 -1.60 -14.80 12.65
C TYR A 164 -2.72 -14.74 11.59
N SER A 165 -3.98 -14.93 11.99
CA SER A 165 -5.11 -14.84 11.07
C SER A 165 -5.28 -13.42 10.54
N ALA A 166 -5.14 -12.40 11.39
CA ALA A 166 -5.18 -11.00 10.95
C ALA A 166 -4.01 -10.64 10.01
N ILE A 167 -2.81 -11.17 10.29
CA ILE A 167 -1.62 -10.99 9.45
C ILE A 167 -1.83 -11.51 8.03
N PHE A 168 -2.56 -12.61 7.83
CA PHE A 168 -2.76 -13.19 6.50
C PHE A 168 -4.09 -12.78 5.83
N LEU A 169 -5.15 -12.50 6.60
CA LEU A 169 -6.46 -12.18 6.04
C LEU A 169 -6.50 -10.77 5.41
N CYS A 170 -5.97 -9.75 6.08
CA CYS A 170 -5.96 -8.38 5.55
C CYS A 170 -5.19 -8.27 4.22
N PRO A 171 -3.98 -8.87 4.07
CA PRO A 171 -3.23 -8.83 2.82
C PRO A 171 -3.91 -9.54 1.64
N ILE A 172 -4.70 -10.58 1.91
CA ILE A 172 -5.49 -11.24 0.87
C ILE A 172 -6.55 -10.27 0.33
N LEU A 173 -7.29 -9.59 1.20
CA LEU A 173 -8.27 -8.57 0.79
C LEU A 173 -7.59 -7.39 0.07
N PHE A 174 -6.44 -6.95 0.58
CA PHE A 174 -5.61 -5.92 -0.04
C PHE A 174 -5.15 -6.31 -1.45
N SER A 175 -4.66 -7.54 -1.64
CA SER A 175 -4.24 -8.04 -2.94
C SER A 175 -5.42 -8.19 -3.90
N LEU A 176 -6.58 -8.66 -3.43
CA LEU A 176 -7.80 -8.74 -4.26
C LEU A 176 -8.27 -7.35 -4.72
N ALA A 177 -8.08 -6.30 -3.93
CA ALA A 177 -8.36 -4.93 -4.36
C ALA A 177 -7.46 -4.49 -5.53
N HIS A 178 -6.24 -5.02 -5.63
CA HIS A 178 -5.29 -4.76 -6.72
C HIS A 178 -5.56 -5.60 -7.97
N LEU A 179 -6.39 -6.64 -7.90
CA LEU A 179 -6.84 -7.39 -9.08
C LEU A 179 -7.54 -6.49 -10.11
N ASN A 180 -8.03 -5.32 -9.71
CA ASN A 180 -8.65 -4.38 -10.65
C ASN A 180 -7.64 -3.77 -11.65
N HIS A 181 -6.36 -3.66 -11.29
CA HIS A 181 -5.29 -3.25 -12.21
C HIS A 181 -5.02 -4.31 -13.29
N PHE A 182 -5.24 -5.61 -12.99
CA PHE A 182 -5.16 -6.69 -13.97
C PHE A 182 -6.16 -6.50 -15.12
N ARG A 183 -7.39 -6.07 -14.82
CA ARG A 183 -8.39 -5.79 -15.86
C ARG A 183 -7.90 -4.70 -16.83
N GLU A 184 -7.25 -3.67 -16.31
CA GLU A 184 -6.74 -2.56 -17.13
C GLU A 184 -5.53 -2.98 -17.99
N MET A 185 -4.62 -3.80 -17.46
CA MET A 185 -3.48 -4.33 -18.22
C MET A 185 -3.88 -5.39 -19.26
N TYR A 186 -4.78 -6.32 -18.90
CA TYR A 186 -5.22 -7.41 -19.77
C TYR A 186 -5.98 -6.88 -21.00
N ILE A 187 -6.91 -5.93 -20.80
CA ILE A 187 -7.75 -5.39 -21.88
C ILE A 187 -6.93 -4.51 -22.85
N ARG A 188 -5.89 -3.81 -22.38
CA ARG A 188 -5.15 -2.84 -23.21
C ARG A 188 -3.95 -3.39 -23.97
N HIS A 189 -3.31 -4.48 -23.53
CA HIS A 189 -1.99 -4.88 -24.08
C HIS A 189 -1.98 -6.16 -24.93
N ASN A 190 -3.14 -6.78 -25.20
CA ASN A 190 -3.29 -7.95 -26.09
C ASN A 190 -2.21 -9.06 -25.88
N ARG A 191 -1.78 -9.27 -24.63
CA ARG A 191 -0.75 -10.27 -24.26
C ARG A 191 -1.39 -11.66 -24.22
N SER A 192 -0.61 -12.69 -24.55
CA SER A 192 -1.01 -14.11 -24.39
C SER A 192 -1.56 -14.36 -22.98
N TYR A 193 -2.74 -14.98 -22.89
CA TYR A 193 -3.48 -15.25 -21.65
C TYR A 193 -2.61 -15.84 -20.53
N ILE A 194 -1.76 -16.81 -20.87
CA ILE A 194 -0.87 -17.48 -19.92
C ILE A 194 0.20 -16.53 -19.37
N LYS A 195 0.79 -15.69 -20.22
CA LYS A 195 1.80 -14.71 -19.78
C LYS A 195 1.18 -13.62 -18.91
N ALA A 196 -0.01 -13.14 -19.27
CA ALA A 196 -0.74 -12.16 -18.46
C ALA A 196 -1.11 -12.72 -17.08
N LEU A 197 -1.61 -13.97 -17.04
CA LEU A 197 -1.95 -14.65 -15.78
C LEU A 197 -0.73 -14.85 -14.88
N LEU A 198 0.42 -15.26 -15.43
CA LEU A 198 1.65 -15.43 -14.66
C LEU A 198 2.15 -14.11 -14.08
N VAL A 199 2.19 -13.04 -14.88
CA VAL A 199 2.65 -11.71 -14.41
C VAL A 199 1.77 -11.20 -13.28
N VAL A 200 0.45 -11.33 -13.41
CA VAL A 200 -0.49 -10.86 -12.40
C VAL A 200 -0.52 -11.76 -11.19
N GLY A 201 -0.42 -13.07 -11.36
CA GLY A 201 -0.26 -14.01 -10.24
C GLY A 201 0.98 -13.68 -9.41
N LEU A 202 2.10 -13.35 -10.05
CA LEU A 202 3.32 -12.91 -9.38
C LEU A 202 3.13 -11.57 -8.67
N GLN A 203 2.50 -10.58 -9.32
CA GLN A 203 2.21 -9.29 -8.71
C GLN A 203 1.32 -9.45 -7.47
N LEU A 204 0.21 -10.18 -7.57
CA LEU A 204 -0.71 -10.42 -6.45
C LEU A 204 -0.05 -11.21 -5.33
N GLY A 205 0.71 -12.27 -5.68
CA GLY A 205 1.47 -13.05 -4.70
C GLY A 205 2.46 -12.19 -3.93
N TYR A 206 3.18 -11.32 -4.64
CA TYR A 206 4.06 -10.33 -4.02
C TYR A 206 3.29 -9.36 -3.12
N THR A 207 2.16 -8.83 -3.56
CA THR A 207 1.29 -7.95 -2.76
C THR A 207 0.82 -8.63 -1.48
N VAL A 208 0.50 -9.94 -1.50
CA VAL A 208 0.15 -10.70 -0.29
C VAL A 208 1.33 -10.83 0.66
N VAL A 209 2.53 -11.15 0.14
CA VAL A 209 3.75 -11.27 0.96
C VAL A 209 4.11 -9.94 1.60
N PHE A 210 4.18 -8.87 0.80
CA PHE A 210 4.44 -7.52 1.29
C PHE A 210 3.37 -7.09 2.29
N GLY A 211 2.09 -7.32 1.98
CA GLY A 211 1.01 -6.95 2.87
C GLY A 211 1.04 -7.70 4.20
N SER A 212 1.47 -8.96 4.21
CA SER A 212 1.65 -9.77 5.43
C SER A 212 2.78 -9.19 6.29
N TYR A 213 3.87 -8.78 5.64
CA TYR A 213 4.96 -8.07 6.28
C TYR A 213 4.51 -6.73 6.89
N ALA A 214 3.78 -5.89 6.14
CA ALA A 214 3.20 -4.64 6.63
C ALA A 214 2.25 -4.86 7.83
N SER A 215 1.42 -5.90 7.77
CA SER A 215 0.50 -6.26 8.87
C SER A 215 1.25 -6.71 10.12
N PHE A 216 2.33 -7.48 9.95
CA PHE A 216 3.22 -7.86 11.04
C PHE A 216 3.88 -6.62 11.68
N LEU A 217 4.40 -5.70 10.87
CA LEU A 217 4.98 -4.44 11.37
C LEU A 217 3.96 -3.64 12.17
N PHE A 218 2.75 -3.46 11.65
CA PHE A 218 1.68 -2.73 12.34
C PHE A 218 1.34 -3.36 13.69
N ILE A 219 1.13 -4.68 13.74
CA ILE A 219 0.76 -5.38 14.98
C ILE A 219 1.90 -5.34 16.01
N ARG A 220 3.16 -5.47 15.55
CA ARG A 220 4.31 -5.52 16.46
C ARG A 220 4.74 -4.16 17.00
N THR A 221 4.60 -3.11 16.18
CA THR A 221 4.99 -1.75 16.56
C THR A 221 3.83 -0.96 17.15
N GLY A 222 2.58 -1.26 16.74
CA GLY A 222 1.42 -0.44 17.06
C GLY A 222 1.42 0.92 16.33
N HIS A 223 2.30 1.11 15.35
CA HIS A 223 2.46 2.37 14.61
C HIS A 223 2.11 2.19 13.13
N LEU A 224 1.31 3.11 12.59
CA LEU A 224 0.99 3.17 11.17
C LEU A 224 2.20 3.62 10.32
N THR A 225 3.12 4.37 10.91
CA THR A 225 4.33 4.84 10.20
C THR A 225 5.22 3.68 9.75
N ALA A 226 5.26 2.59 10.52
CA ALA A 226 6.06 1.40 10.23
C ALA A 226 5.70 0.75 8.87
N PRO A 227 4.44 0.29 8.64
CA PRO A 227 4.04 -0.24 7.35
C PRO A 227 4.03 0.81 6.25
N LEU A 228 3.72 2.09 6.56
CA LEU A 228 3.71 3.16 5.56
C LEU A 228 5.08 3.40 4.93
N LEU A 229 6.14 3.47 5.75
CA LEU A 229 7.50 3.63 5.27
C LEU A 229 7.95 2.41 4.45
N ALA A 230 7.62 1.21 4.91
CA ALA A 230 7.88 -0.02 4.17
C ALA A 230 7.17 -0.02 2.80
N HIS A 231 5.95 0.52 2.73
CA HIS A 231 5.16 0.61 1.52
C HIS A 231 5.72 1.64 0.54
N ILE A 232 6.03 2.86 0.99
CA ILE A 232 6.67 3.88 0.15
C ILE A 232 7.98 3.33 -0.42
N PHE A 233 8.78 2.66 0.42
CA PHE A 233 10.03 2.06 0.01
C PHE A 233 9.83 0.90 -0.98
N CYS A 234 8.82 0.05 -0.77
CA CYS A 234 8.43 -1.02 -1.70
C CYS A 234 8.03 -0.44 -3.07
N ASN A 235 7.20 0.60 -3.09
CA ASN A 235 6.76 1.24 -4.33
C ASN A 235 7.91 1.93 -5.05
N TYR A 236 8.88 2.48 -4.33
CA TYR A 236 10.10 3.01 -4.91
C TYR A 236 10.97 1.92 -5.53
N MET A 237 11.19 0.81 -4.83
CA MET A 237 12.05 -0.28 -5.30
C MET A 237 11.41 -1.07 -6.45
N GLY A 238 10.08 -1.07 -6.54
CA GLY A 238 9.34 -1.83 -7.54
C GLY A 238 9.44 -3.34 -7.32
N LEU A 239 8.83 -4.11 -8.23
CA LEU A 239 8.97 -5.56 -8.23
C LEU A 239 10.43 -5.96 -8.50
N PRO A 240 10.99 -6.95 -7.78
CA PRO A 240 12.32 -7.47 -8.07
C PRO A 240 12.39 -7.93 -9.53
N LEU A 241 13.48 -7.54 -10.22
CA LEU A 241 13.76 -7.64 -11.65
C LEU A 241 13.71 -9.07 -12.24
N LEU A 242 12.55 -9.73 -12.21
CA LEU A 242 12.27 -10.92 -13.01
C LEU A 242 11.78 -10.56 -14.41
N TYR A 243 11.59 -9.27 -14.71
CA TYR A 243 11.25 -8.78 -16.03
C TYR A 243 12.51 -8.31 -16.76
N ALA A 244 12.87 -9.05 -17.82
CA ALA A 244 13.90 -8.68 -18.76
C ALA A 244 13.69 -7.23 -19.22
N ARG A 245 14.76 -6.44 -19.10
CA ARG A 245 14.92 -5.10 -19.69
C ARG A 245 14.83 -5.21 -21.22
N GLY A 246 13.60 -5.30 -21.74
CA GLY A 246 13.30 -5.11 -23.15
C GLY A 246 13.40 -3.62 -23.45
N LYS A 247 14.23 -3.27 -24.43
CA LYS A 247 14.78 -1.93 -24.67
C LYS A 247 13.79 -0.87 -25.15
N ASP A 248 12.48 -1.09 -25.05
CA ASP A 248 11.43 -0.18 -25.52
C ASP A 248 10.14 -0.41 -24.73
N THR A 249 10.07 0.13 -23.51
CA THR A 249 8.86 0.61 -22.80
C THR A 249 9.19 0.77 -21.32
N GLU A 250 9.30 2.02 -20.87
CA GLU A 250 9.13 2.36 -19.45
C GLU A 250 7.71 2.03 -19.03
N VAL A 251 7.43 0.77 -18.73
CA VAL A 251 6.33 0.45 -17.82
C VAL A 251 6.93 0.64 -16.43
N ASN A 252 6.81 1.86 -15.91
CA ASN A 252 6.97 2.12 -14.48
C ASN A 252 6.06 1.13 -13.76
N GLY A 253 6.67 0.07 -13.23
CA GLY A 253 6.03 -0.92 -12.38
C GLY A 253 5.75 -0.27 -11.04
N VAL A 254 4.84 0.70 -11.02
CA VAL A 254 4.23 1.14 -9.78
C VAL A 254 3.45 -0.07 -9.29
N LEU A 255 3.84 -0.57 -8.12
CA LEU A 255 3.19 -1.70 -7.46
C LEU A 255 1.75 -1.38 -7.00
N VAL A 256 1.31 -0.14 -7.22
CA VAL A 256 0.03 0.45 -6.84
C VAL A 256 -0.47 1.43 -7.90
#